data_AF-A0A1S1RJI3-F1
#
_entry.id   AF-A0A1S1RJI3-F1
#
_cell.length_a   1.000
_cell.length_b   1.000
_cell.length_c   1.000
_cell.angle_alpha   90.00
_cell.angle_beta   90.00
_cell.angle_gamma   90.00
#
_symmetry.space_group_name_H-M   'P 1'
#
loop_
_entity.id
_entity.type
_entity.pdbx_description
1 polymer ?
#
loop_
_entity_poly.entity_id
_entity_poly.type
_entity_poly.pdbx_seq_one_letter_code
_entity_poly.pdbx_strand_id
1 'polypeptide(L)' 'MSLINSLLEGLDANDRERTVGLIKTNIAADLENVAAGAGPARQVDVGTRSRARRSGSTSGR' A
#
# COMPACT_ATOMS: atom_id res chain seq x y z
N MET A 1 20.22 2.05 3.91
CA MET A 1 19.78 2.16 2.50
C MET A 1 18.27 2.37 2.49
N SER A 2 17.76 3.31 1.68
CA SER A 2 16.32 3.60 1.56
C SER A 2 15.63 2.58 0.63
N LEU A 3 14.44 2.09 1.00
CA LEU A 3 13.59 1.23 0.16
C LEU A 3 13.30 1.86 -1.21
N ILE A 4 13.13 3.18 -1.26
CA ILE A 4 12.94 3.91 -2.52
C ILE A 4 14.19 3.79 -3.39
N ASN A 5 15.38 3.82 -2.80
CA ASN A 5 16.61 3.68 -3.58
C ASN A 5 16.80 2.27 -4.13
N SER A 6 16.36 1.21 -3.41
CA SER A 6 16.40 -0.15 -3.95
C SER A 6 15.35 -0.40 -5.05
N LEU A 7 14.18 0.23 -4.94
CA LEU A 7 13.11 0.13 -5.96
C LEU A 7 13.47 0.84 -7.27
N LEU A 8 14.35 1.85 -7.20
CA LEU A 8 14.76 2.67 -8.33
C LEU A 8 16.12 2.25 -8.90
N GLU A 9 16.72 1.20 -8.37
CA GLU A 9 18.02 0.71 -8.83
C GLU A 9 17.89 0.14 -10.25
N GLY A 10 18.80 0.53 -11.14
CA GLY A 10 18.79 0.10 -12.55
C GLY A 10 17.85 0.86 -13.48
N LEU A 11 17.05 1.81 -12.97
CA LEU A 11 16.26 2.72 -13.81
C LEU A 11 17.11 3.88 -14.31
N ASP A 12 16.83 4.32 -15.53
CA ASP A 12 17.39 5.57 -16.04
C ASP A 12 16.79 6.78 -15.32
N ALA A 13 17.36 7.97 -15.54
CA ALA A 13 16.93 9.17 -14.83
C ALA A 13 15.46 9.56 -15.10
N ASN A 14 14.96 9.28 -16.30
CA ASN A 14 13.62 9.67 -16.74
C ASN A 14 12.56 8.71 -16.16
N ASP A 15 12.84 7.41 -16.22
CA ASP A 15 12.03 6.37 -15.60
C ASP A 15 12.03 6.47 -14.08
N ARG A 16 13.17 6.89 -13.50
CA ARG A 16 13.28 7.15 -12.07
C ARG A 16 12.37 8.29 -11.62
N GLU A 17 12.38 9.42 -12.33
CA GLU A 17 11.52 10.55 -12.01
C GLU A 17 10.05 10.20 -12.15
N ARG A 18 9.68 9.53 -13.25
CA ARG A 18 8.32 9.03 -13.48
C ARG A 18 7.86 8.07 -12.38
N THR A 19 8.70 7.11 -12.00
CA THR A 19 8.38 6.10 -10.99
C THR A 19 8.23 6.74 -9.61
N VAL A 20 9.11 7.67 -9.24
CA VAL A 20 8.97 8.47 -8.01
C VAL A 20 7.67 9.25 -8.00
N GLY A 21 7.29 9.85 -9.13
CA GLY A 21 6.01 10.54 -9.29
C GLY A 21 4.82 9.64 -9.01
N LEU A 22 4.79 8.46 -9.62
CA LEU A 22 3.73 7.46 -9.42
C LEU A 22 3.63 6.99 -7.96
N ILE A 23 4.78 6.71 -7.32
CA ILE A 23 4.82 6.30 -5.91
C ILE A 23 4.20 7.38 -5.01
N LYS A 24 4.58 8.65 -5.22
CA LYS A 24 4.06 9.77 -4.41
C LYS A 24 2.55 9.93 -4.58
N THR A 25 2.04 9.87 -5.81
CA THR A 25 0.61 9.99 -6.10
C THR A 25 -0.20 8.88 -5.44
N ASN A 26 0.25 7.63 -5.53
CA ASN A 26 -0.44 6.49 -4.92
C ASN A 26 -0.43 6.58 -3.39
N ILE A 27 0.70 6.96 -2.78
CA ILE A 27 0.78 7.14 -1.32
C ILE A 27 -0.18 8.24 -0.86
N ALA A 28 -0.26 9.36 -1.59
CA ALA A 28 -1.17 10.45 -1.24
C ALA A 28 -2.63 10.00 -1.28
N ALA A 29 -3.02 9.28 -2.34
CA ALA A 29 -4.38 8.72 -2.46
C ALA A 29 -4.69 7.71 -1.34
N ASP A 30 -3.73 6.85 -0.98
CA ASP A 30 -3.89 5.91 0.14
C ASP A 30 -4.05 6.62 1.48
N LEU A 31 -3.27 7.67 1.73
CA LEU A 31 -3.39 8.48 2.94
C LEU A 31 -4.73 9.22 3.02
N GLU A 32 -5.22 9.74 1.91
CA GLU A 32 -6.54 10.36 1.81
C GLU A 32 -7.66 9.36 2.10
N ASN A 33 -7.59 8.17 1.51
CA ASN A 33 -8.53 7.09 1.77
C ASN A 33 -8.53 6.67 3.26
N VAL A 34 -7.34 6.59 3.87
CA VAL A 34 -7.20 6.30 5.31
C VAL A 34 -7.79 7.42 6.16
N ALA A 35 -7.53 8.68 5.81
CA ALA A 35 -8.11 9.84 6.50
C ALA A 35 -9.64 9.88 6.39
N ALA A 36 -10.19 9.44 5.26
CA ALA A 36 -11.63 9.27 5.03
C ALA A 36 -12.25 8.08 5.80
N GLY A 37 -11.46 7.36 6.61
CA GLY A 37 -11.93 6.25 7.44
C GLY A 37 -11.91 4.90 6.76
N ALA A 38 -11.38 4.79 5.53
CA ALA A 38 -11.13 3.49 4.92
C ALA A 38 -9.97 2.81 5.67
N GLY A 39 -10.24 1.70 6.35
CA GLY A 39 -9.19 0.92 7.02
C GLY A 39 -8.10 0.53 6.02
N PRO A 40 -6.79 0.67 6.34
CA PRO A 40 -5.70 0.45 5.39
C PRO A 40 -5.88 -0.87 4.65
N ALA A 41 -5.91 -0.83 3.31
CA ALA A 41 -5.96 -2.01 2.46
C ALA A 41 -4.59 -2.71 2.50
N ARG A 42 -4.28 -3.37 3.63
CA ARG A 42 -3.10 -4.22 3.74
C ARG A 42 -3.38 -5.51 2.97
N GLN A 43 -3.18 -5.45 1.66
CA GLN A 43 -3.19 -6.64 0.82
C GLN A 43 -1.86 -7.35 1.04
N VAL A 44 -1.78 -8.13 2.11
CA VAL A 44 -0.70 -9.08 2.31
C VAL A 44 -0.89 -10.22 1.31
N ASP A 45 0.00 -10.32 0.32
CA ASP A 45 0.08 -11.52 -0.50
C ASP A 45 0.60 -12.65 0.39
N VAL A 46 -0.31 -13.39 0.99
CA VAL A 46 -0.01 -14.55 1.84
C VAL A 46 0.06 -15.83 1.04
N GLY A 47 0.16 -15.77 -0.29
CA GLY A 47 0.06 -16.95 -1.16
C GLY A 47 -1.35 -17.54 -1.09
N THR A 48 -2.15 -17.29 -2.13
CA THR A 48 -3.45 -17.93 -2.43
C THR A 48 -4.55 -17.91 -1.35
N ARG A 49 -4.35 -17.33 -0.16
CA ARG A 49 -5.37 -17.31 0.91
C ARG A 49 -5.72 -15.90 1.35
N SER A 50 -6.78 -15.32 0.77
CA SER A 50 -7.45 -14.18 1.38
C SER A 50 -7.83 -14.51 2.83
N ARG A 51 -7.12 -13.93 3.80
CA ARG A 51 -7.48 -14.05 5.21
C ARG A 51 -8.78 -13.28 5.40
N ALA A 52 -9.88 -14.01 5.58
CA ALA A 52 -11.17 -13.42 5.90
C ALA A 52 -11.04 -12.47 7.10
N ARG A 53 -11.41 -11.21 6.89
CA ARG A 53 -11.53 -10.22 7.95
C ARG A 53 -12.56 -10.76 8.95
N ARG A 54 -12.13 -11.11 10.17
CA ARG A 54 -13.07 -11.33 11.28
C ARG A 54 -13.70 -9.97 11.58
N SER A 55 -14.89 -9.75 11.03
CA SER A 55 -15.84 -8.82 11.65
C SER A 55 -16.07 -9.36 13.06
N GLY A 56 -15.56 -8.64 14.05
CA GLY A 56 -15.82 -8.93 15.46
C GLY A 56 -17.30 -8.67 15.73
N SER A 57 -18.15 -9.66 15.46
CA SER A 57 -19.48 -9.73 16.03
C SER A 57 -19.35 -10.16 17.48
N THR A 58 -19.18 -9.16 18.35
CA THR A 58 -19.48 -9.31 19.76
C THR A 58 -20.99 -9.50 19.89
N SER A 59 -21.43 -10.75 20.02
CA SER A 59 -22.76 -11.06 20.54
C SER A 59 -22.69 -12.38 21.30
N GLY A 60 -22.08 -12.32 22.49
CA GLY A 60 -22.34 -13.28 23.55
C GLY A 60 -23.54 -12.81 24.34
N ARG A 61 -24.67 -13.51 24.20
CA ARG A 61 -25.77 -13.50 25.15
C ARG A 61 -26.43 -14.86 25.15
#